data_AF-A0A939YQM9-F1
#
_entry.id   AF-A0A939YQM9-F1
#
_cell.length_a   1.000
_cell.length_b   1.000
_cell.length_c   1.000
_cell.angle_alpha   90.00
_cell.angle_beta   90.00
_cell.angle_gamma   90.00
#
_symmetry.space_group_name_H-M   'P 1'
#
loop_
_entity.id
_entity.type
_entity.pdbx_description
1 polymer ?
#
loop_
_entity_poly.entity_id
_entity_poly.type
_entity_poly.pdbx_seq_one_letter_code
_entity_poly.pdbx_strand_id
1 'polypeptide(L)'
;MKKTNKKLKGMTLIEMIISLAIFAVMSLVLLVIGQVVDKQMRATTNLKEKVVQQSPLAANRITKCDQIQLDANGQPVTDASGLPIVLPTSELPTTPIVITIKVDGNGQYYLRQDPNDPNSPIDPNAHTFNDPSISINCKKYDTKQAVRDLDVSNGKPNDGLSLEFVEIEPTTAATT
;
A
#
# COMPACT_ATOMS: atom_id res chain seq x y z
N MET A 1 33.66 2.44 -67.84
CA MET A 1 32.90 2.25 -66.57
C MET A 1 32.67 0.76 -66.37
N LYS A 2 33.26 0.15 -65.34
CA LYS A 2 33.17 -1.30 -65.09
C LYS A 2 31.88 -1.59 -64.32
N LYS A 3 30.82 -2.05 -65.00
CA LYS A 3 29.56 -2.44 -64.35
C LYS A 3 29.76 -3.75 -63.59
N THR A 4 29.77 -3.69 -62.26
CA THR A 4 29.78 -4.89 -61.41
C THR A 4 28.37 -5.47 -61.35
N ASN A 5 28.13 -6.54 -62.09
CA ASN A 5 26.92 -7.34 -61.97
C ASN A 5 26.99 -8.12 -60.63
N LYS A 6 26.60 -7.48 -59.52
CA LYS A 6 26.39 -8.19 -58.25
C LYS A 6 25.22 -9.16 -58.47
N LYS A 7 25.54 -10.44 -58.66
CA LYS A 7 24.55 -11.51 -58.60
C LYS A 7 23.89 -11.46 -57.23
N LEU A 8 22.61 -11.09 -57.18
CA LEU A 8 21.78 -11.32 -56.00
C LEU A 8 21.78 -12.84 -55.77
N LYS A 9 22.55 -13.30 -54.79
CA LYS A 9 22.46 -14.66 -54.31
C LYS A 9 21.04 -14.81 -53.76
N GLY A 10 20.23 -15.63 -54.43
CA GLY A 10 18.88 -15.93 -53.95
C GLY A 10 18.96 -16.39 -52.50
N MET A 11 18.04 -15.90 -51.68
CA MET A 11 17.96 -16.23 -50.27
C MET A 11 17.86 -17.74 -50.12
N THR A 12 18.78 -18.34 -49.38
CA THR A 12 18.79 -19.78 -49.22
C THR A 12 17.61 -20.21 -48.35
N LEU A 13 17.05 -21.39 -48.62
CA LEU A 13 15.92 -21.94 -47.85
C LEU A 13 16.21 -21.95 -46.33
N ILE A 14 17.47 -22.21 -45.96
CA ILE A 14 17.90 -22.24 -44.56
C ILE A 14 17.83 -20.85 -43.90
N GLU A 15 18.20 -19.78 -44.60
CA GLU A 15 18.11 -18.40 -44.11
C GLU A 15 16.64 -17.99 -43.92
N MET A 16 15.75 -18.44 -44.80
CA MET A 16 14.31 -18.22 -44.66
C MET A 16 13.77 -18.91 -43.40
N ILE A 17 14.14 -20.17 -43.16
CA ILE A 17 13.73 -20.93 -41.97
C ILE A 17 14.25 -20.29 -40.68
N ILE A 18 15.52 -19.87 -40.65
CA ILE A 18 16.13 -19.22 -39.48
C ILE A 18 15.44 -17.87 -39.20
N SER A 19 15.17 -17.08 -40.24
CA SER A 19 14.49 -15.78 -40.07
C SER A 19 13.06 -15.95 -39.52
N LEU A 20 12.35 -16.99 -39.94
CA LEU A 20 11.02 -17.32 -39.44
C LEU A 20 11.06 -17.73 -37.95
N ALA A 21 12.08 -18.50 -37.55
CA ALA A 21 12.25 -18.91 -36.16
C ALA A 21 12.51 -17.72 -35.24
N ILE A 22 13.39 -16.80 -35.66
CA ILE A 22 13.67 -15.56 -34.90
C ILE A 22 12.42 -14.69 -34.82
N PHE A 23 11.68 -14.54 -35.92
CA PHE A 23 10.43 -13.78 -35.94
C PHE A 23 9.40 -14.37 -34.95
N ALA A 24 9.21 -15.69 -34.95
CA ALA A 24 8.28 -16.35 -34.04
C ALA A 24 8.64 -16.15 -32.56
N VAL A 25 9.93 -16.25 -32.20
CA VAL A 25 10.40 -16.01 -30.83
C VAL A 25 10.18 -14.56 -30.42
N MET A 26 10.50 -13.60 -31.30
CA MET A 26 10.29 -12.17 -31.01
C MET A 26 8.82 -11.80 -30.87
N SER A 27 7.95 -12.35 -31.72
CA SER A 27 6.50 -12.16 -31.60
C SER A 27 5.95 -12.71 -30.29
N LEU A 28 6.42 -13.87 -29.85
CA LEU A 28 6.00 -14.47 -28.59
C LEU A 28 6.42 -13.61 -27.38
N VAL A 29 7.65 -13.11 -27.37
CA VAL A 29 8.17 -12.26 -26.29
C VAL A 29 7.33 -10.98 -26.17
N LEU A 30 7.01 -10.32 -27.29
CA LEU A 30 6.18 -9.11 -27.30
C LEU A 30 4.76 -9.36 -26.78
N LEU A 31 4.16 -10.52 -27.10
CA LEU A 31 2.84 -10.89 -26.58
C LEU A 31 2.84 -11.05 -25.05
N VAL A 32 3.86 -11.71 -24.50
CA VAL A 32 3.97 -11.90 -23.04
C VAL A 32 4.16 -10.56 -22.34
N ILE A 33 5.00 -9.68 -22.88
CA ILE A 33 5.21 -8.34 -22.32
C ILE A 33 3.92 -7.53 -22.36
N GLY A 34 3.18 -7.55 -23.48
CA GLY A 34 1.89 -6.87 -23.60
C GLY A 34 0.90 -7.31 -22.52
N GLN A 35 0.79 -8.61 -22.28
CA GLN A 35 -0.08 -9.16 -21.23
C GLN A 35 0.32 -8.73 -19.81
N VAL A 36 1.61 -8.62 -19.52
CA VAL A 36 2.10 -8.15 -18.21
C VAL A 36 1.80 -6.67 -18.03
N VAL A 37 2.03 -5.85 -19.05
CA VAL A 37 1.74 -4.41 -19.03
C VAL A 37 0.25 -4.16 -18.83
N ASP A 38 -0.63 -4.88 -19.54
CA ASP A 38 -2.07 -4.72 -19.40
C ASP A 38 -2.57 -5.06 -18.00
N LYS A 39 -2.06 -6.16 -17.40
CA LYS A 39 -2.38 -6.53 -16.02
C LYS A 39 -1.92 -5.48 -15.01
N GLN A 40 -0.71 -4.96 -15.17
CA GLN A 40 -0.18 -3.91 -14.31
C GLN A 40 -0.93 -2.59 -14.46
N MET A 41 -1.26 -2.20 -15.70
CA MET A 41 -2.05 -0.99 -15.98
C MET A 41 -3.43 -1.07 -15.33
N ARG A 42 -4.14 -2.20 -15.47
CA ARG A 42 -5.44 -2.41 -14.84
C ARG A 42 -5.37 -2.36 -13.31
N ALA A 43 -4.37 -3.00 -12.72
CA ALA A 43 -4.14 -2.94 -11.27
C ALA A 43 -3.85 -1.51 -10.79
N THR A 44 -3.07 -0.75 -11.55
CA THR A 44 -2.70 0.64 -11.23
C THR A 44 -3.92 1.56 -11.29
N THR A 45 -4.77 1.41 -12.32
CA THR A 45 -6.01 2.18 -12.44
C THR A 45 -6.95 1.93 -11.27
N ASN A 46 -7.16 0.66 -10.89
CA ASN A 46 -8.00 0.30 -9.74
C ASN A 46 -7.43 0.85 -8.43
N LEU A 47 -6.12 0.76 -8.23
CA LEU A 47 -5.46 1.33 -7.05
C LEU A 47 -5.65 2.85 -7.00
N LYS A 48 -5.44 3.54 -8.13
CA LYS A 48 -5.61 4.98 -8.24
C LYS A 48 -7.03 5.39 -7.89
N GLU A 49 -8.04 4.66 -8.37
CA GLU A 49 -9.43 4.92 -8.06
C GLU A 49 -9.70 4.80 -6.56
N LYS A 50 -9.24 3.72 -5.91
CA LYS A 50 -9.34 3.57 -4.46
C LYS A 50 -8.66 4.71 -3.71
N VAL A 51 -7.45 5.08 -4.09
CA VAL A 51 -6.71 6.18 -3.45
C VAL A 51 -7.44 7.52 -3.62
N VAL A 52 -7.97 7.82 -4.80
CA VAL A 52 -8.68 9.07 -5.08
C VAL A 52 -10.00 9.16 -4.29
N GLN A 53 -10.68 8.05 -4.07
CA GLN A 53 -11.93 8.04 -3.30
C GLN A 53 -11.68 8.02 -1.78
N GLN A 54 -10.73 7.22 -1.32
CA GLN A 54 -10.49 6.99 0.11
C GLN A 54 -9.62 8.05 0.78
N SER A 55 -8.61 8.60 0.07
CA SER A 55 -7.70 9.59 0.69
C SER A 55 -8.40 10.88 1.13
N PRO A 56 -9.33 11.47 0.36
CA PRO A 56 -10.09 12.64 0.83
C PRO A 56 -10.98 12.34 2.04
N LEU A 57 -11.57 11.13 2.08
CA LEU A 57 -12.40 10.69 3.21
C LEU A 57 -11.56 10.53 4.48
N ALA A 58 -10.37 9.96 4.36
CA ALA A 58 -9.40 9.87 5.45
C ALA A 58 -8.92 11.26 5.90
N ALA A 59 -8.56 12.15 4.96
CA ALA A 59 -8.14 13.51 5.28
C ALA A 59 -9.22 14.30 6.05
N ASN A 60 -10.49 14.09 5.72
CA ASN A 60 -11.63 14.71 6.40
C ASN A 60 -12.04 14.01 7.71
N ARG A 61 -11.31 12.98 8.16
CA ARG A 61 -11.57 12.22 9.39
C ARG A 61 -13.02 11.73 9.46
N ILE A 62 -13.53 11.20 8.36
CA ILE A 62 -14.87 10.62 8.33
C ILE A 62 -14.84 9.36 9.21
N THR A 63 -15.34 9.51 10.43
CA THR A 63 -15.44 8.45 11.46
C THR A 63 -16.78 7.73 11.41
N LYS A 64 -17.64 8.13 10.46
CA LYS A 64 -19.06 7.86 10.45
C LYS A 64 -19.50 7.57 9.02
N CYS A 65 -19.99 6.37 8.75
CA CYS A 65 -20.57 6.03 7.46
C CYS A 65 -22.04 5.64 7.61
N ASP A 66 -22.85 6.16 6.71
CA ASP A 66 -24.22 5.73 6.48
C ASP A 66 -24.17 4.38 5.77
N GLN A 67 -24.67 3.33 6.42
CA GLN A 67 -24.69 1.98 5.84
C GLN A 67 -26.03 1.73 5.14
N ILE A 68 -26.01 1.01 4.02
CA ILE A 68 -27.25 0.61 3.33
C ILE A 68 -27.72 -0.71 3.92
N GLN A 69 -29.03 -0.84 4.18
CA GLN A 69 -29.62 -2.11 4.58
C GLN A 69 -29.54 -3.11 3.43
N LEU A 70 -28.97 -4.29 3.67
CA LEU A 70 -28.94 -5.38 2.69
C LEU A 70 -29.94 -6.48 3.09
N ASP A 71 -30.55 -7.12 2.10
CA ASP A 71 -31.37 -8.32 2.29
C ASP A 71 -30.51 -9.59 2.45
N ALA A 72 -31.14 -10.74 2.66
CA ALA A 72 -30.46 -12.04 2.81
C ALA A 72 -29.67 -12.48 1.57
N ASN A 73 -29.87 -11.83 0.42
CA ASN A 73 -29.20 -12.12 -0.84
C ASN A 73 -28.14 -11.05 -1.20
N GLY A 74 -27.88 -10.10 -0.29
CA GLY A 74 -26.89 -9.04 -0.48
C GLY A 74 -27.35 -7.89 -1.39
N GLN A 75 -28.66 -7.77 -1.67
CA GLN A 75 -29.22 -6.65 -2.42
C GLN A 75 -29.67 -5.53 -1.47
N PRO A 76 -29.59 -4.25 -1.88
CA PRO A 76 -30.06 -3.14 -1.06
C PRO A 76 -31.57 -3.22 -0.85
N VAL A 77 -32.02 -3.21 0.41
CA VAL A 77 -33.43 -3.08 0.77
C VAL A 77 -33.88 -1.67 0.41
N THR A 78 -34.96 -1.56 -0.36
CA THR A 78 -35.50 -0.28 -0.82
C THR A 78 -36.74 0.13 -0.02
N ASP A 79 -36.95 1.43 0.10
CA ASP A 79 -38.16 2.03 0.65
C ASP A 79 -39.33 1.98 -0.35
N ALA A 80 -40.50 2.50 0.05
CA ALA A 80 -41.69 2.55 -0.78
C ALA A 80 -41.53 3.38 -2.08
N SER A 81 -40.48 4.18 -2.19
CA SER A 81 -40.10 4.97 -3.37
C SER A 81 -39.04 4.30 -4.23
N GLY A 82 -38.55 3.11 -3.85
CA GLY A 82 -37.51 2.38 -4.57
C GLY A 82 -36.09 2.86 -4.27
N LEU A 83 -35.88 3.67 -3.22
CA LEU A 83 -34.56 4.14 -2.80
C LEU A 83 -33.99 3.23 -1.70
N PRO A 84 -32.67 2.97 -1.67
CA PRO A 84 -32.06 2.15 -0.63
C PRO A 84 -32.25 2.74 0.77
N ILE A 85 -32.70 1.91 1.72
CA ILE A 85 -32.83 2.28 3.13
C ILE A 85 -31.42 2.45 3.73
N VAL A 86 -31.19 3.60 4.36
CA VAL A 86 -29.95 3.94 5.04
C VAL A 86 -30.11 3.69 6.53
N LEU A 87 -29.28 2.81 7.09
CA LEU A 87 -29.15 2.58 8.53
C LEU A 87 -28.37 3.72 9.19
N PRO A 88 -28.67 4.00 10.48
CA PRO A 88 -27.97 5.01 11.23
C PRO A 88 -26.47 4.72 11.29
N THR A 89 -25.73 5.81 11.32
CA THR A 89 -24.29 5.91 11.21
C THR A 89 -23.54 4.88 12.06
N SER A 90 -22.78 4.01 11.41
CA SER A 90 -21.83 3.11 12.08
C SER A 90 -20.48 3.80 12.21
N GLU A 91 -19.84 3.68 13.37
CA GLU A 91 -18.47 4.17 13.55
C GLU A 91 -17.51 3.30 12.74
N LEU A 92 -16.62 3.94 11.97
CA LEU A 92 -15.62 3.18 11.23
C LEU A 92 -14.70 2.45 12.21
N PRO A 93 -14.30 1.19 11.91
CA PRO A 93 -13.45 0.42 12.80
C PRO A 93 -12.11 1.15 12.96
N THR A 94 -11.73 1.40 14.21
CA THR A 94 -10.42 1.96 14.57
C THR A 94 -9.62 0.97 15.40
N THR A 95 -8.30 0.97 15.25
CA THR A 95 -7.38 0.13 16.02
C THR A 95 -6.23 0.99 16.56
N PRO A 96 -5.97 1.01 17.88
CA PRO A 96 -4.84 1.73 18.42
C PRO A 96 -3.52 1.07 18.00
N ILE A 97 -2.54 1.87 17.59
CA ILE A 97 -1.20 1.42 17.26
C ILE A 97 -0.16 2.35 17.89
N VAL A 98 1.04 1.84 18.17
CA VAL A 98 2.16 2.64 18.68
C VAL A 98 3.31 2.54 17.70
N ILE A 99 3.78 3.69 17.20
CA ILE A 99 4.98 3.76 16.37
C ILE A 99 6.14 4.09 17.29
N THR A 100 7.11 3.18 17.38
CA THR A 100 8.35 3.40 18.15
C THR A 100 9.48 3.73 17.20
N ILE A 101 10.02 4.95 17.32
CA ILE A 101 11.21 5.39 16.60
C ILE A 101 12.39 5.24 17.57
N LYS A 102 13.32 4.35 17.24
CA LYS A 102 14.62 4.33 17.90
C LYS A 102 15.37 5.57 17.45
N VAL A 103 15.86 6.35 18.40
CA VAL A 103 16.73 7.47 18.12
C VAL A 103 18.14 6.91 18.19
N ASP A 104 18.92 7.08 17.12
CA ASP A 104 20.35 6.75 17.10
C ASP A 104 21.11 7.77 17.98
N GLY A 105 20.90 7.66 19.28
CA GLY A 105 21.59 8.41 20.31
C GLY A 105 22.88 7.70 20.65
N ASN A 106 23.97 8.08 20.00
CA ASN A 106 25.29 7.51 20.28
C ASN A 106 25.85 8.12 21.58
N GLY A 107 25.37 7.67 22.73
CA GLY A 107 25.87 8.07 24.04
C GLY A 107 26.17 6.84 24.90
N GLN A 108 27.46 6.53 25.09
CA GLN A 108 27.90 5.62 26.14
C GLN A 108 28.12 6.42 27.42
N TYR A 109 27.59 5.93 28.53
CA TYR A 109 27.81 6.51 29.86
C TYR A 109 28.52 5.49 30.73
N TYR A 110 29.56 5.94 31.44
CA TYR A 110 30.21 5.13 32.46
C TYR A 110 29.30 4.99 33.69
N LEU A 111 29.23 3.78 34.23
CA LEU A 111 28.48 3.49 35.45
C LEU A 111 29.35 3.79 36.68
N ARG A 112 28.70 4.06 37.82
CA ARG A 112 29.38 4.10 39.12
C ARG A 112 29.55 2.67 39.65
N GLN A 113 30.61 2.44 40.43
CA GLN A 113 30.86 1.14 41.08
C GLN A 113 29.71 0.74 42.01
N ASP A 114 29.15 1.69 42.77
CA ASP A 114 27.88 1.54 43.49
C ASP A 114 26.82 2.49 42.87
N PRO A 115 25.73 1.96 42.28
CA PRO A 115 24.64 2.76 41.71
C PRO A 115 23.84 3.58 42.72
N ASN A 116 23.87 3.21 44.01
CA ASN A 116 23.05 3.84 45.05
C ASN A 116 23.80 4.93 45.84
N ASP A 117 25.13 5.03 45.70
CA ASP A 117 25.94 6.08 46.32
C ASP A 117 26.38 7.13 45.27
N PRO A 118 25.86 8.37 45.32
CA PRO A 118 26.24 9.44 44.40
C PRO A 118 27.69 9.92 44.56
N ASN A 119 28.44 9.45 45.57
CA ASN A 119 29.86 9.73 45.74
C ASN A 119 30.76 8.55 45.33
N SER A 120 30.19 7.40 44.97
CA SER A 120 30.96 6.24 44.50
C SER A 120 31.79 6.60 43.25
N PRO A 121 33.05 6.11 43.14
CA PRO A 121 33.87 6.27 41.94
C PRO A 121 33.17 5.75 40.68
N ILE A 122 33.53 6.34 39.54
CA ILE A 122 33.14 5.86 38.21
C ILE A 122 33.96 4.61 37.89
N ASP A 123 33.31 3.56 37.41
CA ASP A 123 33.98 2.36 36.89
C ASP A 123 34.32 2.56 35.40
N PRO A 124 35.60 2.65 35.01
CA PRO A 124 35.99 2.85 33.63
C PRO A 124 35.70 1.62 32.73
N ASN A 125 35.44 0.45 33.32
CA ASN A 125 35.15 -0.78 32.58
C ASN A 125 33.65 -1.04 32.44
N ALA A 126 32.80 -0.35 33.21
CA ALA A 126 31.35 -0.50 33.15
C ALA A 126 30.72 0.67 32.37
N HIS A 127 30.16 0.37 31.20
CA HIS A 127 29.48 1.34 30.35
C HIS A 127 28.11 0.81 29.94
N THR A 128 27.14 1.71 29.84
CA THR A 128 25.81 1.41 29.27
C THR A 128 25.57 2.28 28.04
N PHE A 129 24.83 1.73 27.09
CA PHE A 129 24.33 2.49 25.95
C PHE A 129 23.00 3.12 26.34
N ASN A 130 22.83 4.39 26.00
CA ASN A 130 21.50 4.97 25.99
C ASN A 130 20.80 4.51 24.71
N ASP A 131 19.64 3.87 24.84
CA ASP A 131 18.76 3.50 23.72
C ASP A 131 17.52 4.43 23.73
N PRO A 132 17.67 5.74 23.46
CA PRO A 132 16.55 6.64 23.47
C PRO A 132 15.54 6.23 22.39
N SER A 133 14.27 6.19 22.77
CA SER A 133 13.18 5.91 21.83
C SER A 133 12.04 6.90 22.02
N ILE A 134 11.39 7.24 20.91
CA ILE A 134 10.18 8.07 20.89
C ILE A 134 9.02 7.15 20.52
N SER A 135 8.02 7.08 21.39
CA SER A 135 6.77 6.36 21.13
C SER A 135 5.68 7.35 20.75
N ILE A 136 5.03 7.12 19.62
CA ILE A 136 3.93 7.94 19.10
C ILE A 136 2.67 7.09 19.11
N ASN A 137 1.67 7.52 19.88
CA ASN A 137 0.35 6.88 19.87
C ASN A 137 -0.40 7.29 18.62
N CYS A 138 -0.94 6.32 17.90
CA CYS A 138 -1.71 6.54 16.70
C CYS A 138 -2.99 5.70 16.71
N LYS A 139 -3.96 6.11 15.89
CA LYS A 139 -5.13 5.32 15.52
C LYS A 139 -5.02 4.92 14.06
N LYS A 140 -5.28 3.65 13.80
CA LYS A 140 -5.45 3.10 12.47
C LYS A 140 -6.93 3.02 12.14
N TYR A 141 -7.36 3.37 10.93
CA TYR A 141 -8.74 3.18 10.49
C TYR A 141 -8.85 2.90 8.98
N ASP A 142 -9.95 2.28 8.58
CA ASP A 142 -10.25 1.87 7.20
C ASP A 142 -11.46 2.64 6.66
N THR A 143 -11.29 3.34 5.53
CA THR A 143 -12.36 4.11 4.89
C THR A 143 -13.18 3.33 3.86
N LYS A 144 -12.88 2.05 3.64
CA LYS A 144 -13.56 1.19 2.67
C LYS A 144 -15.07 1.16 2.87
N GLN A 145 -15.54 1.16 4.12
CA GLN A 145 -16.98 1.16 4.43
C GLN A 145 -17.67 2.50 4.14
N ALA A 146 -16.91 3.60 4.06
CA ALA A 146 -17.42 4.92 3.70
C ALA A 146 -17.46 5.15 2.18
N VAL A 147 -16.76 4.31 1.41
CA VAL A 147 -16.81 4.33 -0.05
C VAL A 147 -17.98 3.48 -0.54
N ARG A 148 -18.84 4.06 -1.37
CA ARG A 148 -19.92 3.33 -2.04
C ARG A 148 -19.33 2.48 -3.18
N ASP A 149 -18.77 1.33 -2.84
CA ASP A 149 -18.47 0.30 -3.85
C ASP A 149 -19.80 -0.29 -4.32
N LEU A 150 -20.37 0.30 -5.38
CA LEU A 150 -21.54 -0.23 -6.10
C LEU A 150 -21.19 -1.49 -6.92
N ASP A 151 -19.93 -1.91 -6.92
CA ASP A 151 -19.45 -3.02 -7.74
C ASP A 151 -18.76 -4.04 -6.83
N VAL A 152 -19.53 -5.04 -6.36
CA VAL A 152 -19.02 -6.25 -5.72
C VAL A 152 -18.30 -7.08 -6.80
N SER A 153 -17.13 -6.60 -7.23
CA SER A 153 -16.51 -7.06 -8.47
C SER A 153 -15.50 -8.19 -8.23
N ASN A 154 -16.02 -9.35 -7.84
CA ASN A 154 -15.26 -10.60 -7.73
C ASN A 154 -14.37 -10.81 -8.97
N GLY A 155 -13.06 -10.59 -8.82
CA GLY A 155 -12.04 -10.92 -9.84
C GLY A 155 -11.32 -9.76 -10.52
N LYS A 156 -11.50 -8.50 -10.09
CA LYS A 156 -10.63 -7.41 -10.54
C LYS A 156 -9.28 -7.40 -9.80
N PRO A 157 -8.17 -6.98 -10.43
CA PRO A 157 -6.93 -6.73 -9.70
C PRO A 157 -7.15 -5.74 -8.55
N ASN A 158 -6.60 -6.02 -7.36
CA ASN A 158 -6.73 -5.21 -6.14
C ASN A 158 -8.13 -5.13 -5.51
N ASP A 159 -9.05 -6.04 -5.86
CA ASP A 159 -10.41 -6.07 -5.31
C ASP A 159 -10.41 -6.24 -3.77
N GLY A 160 -9.55 -7.13 -3.26
CA GLY A 160 -9.33 -7.36 -1.83
C GLY A 160 -8.44 -6.33 -1.12
N LEU A 161 -7.90 -5.33 -1.83
CA LEU A 161 -7.05 -4.31 -1.21
C LEU A 161 -7.90 -3.36 -0.36
N SER A 162 -7.54 -3.22 0.91
CA SER A 162 -8.04 -2.19 1.82
C SER A 162 -6.93 -1.18 2.10
N LEU A 163 -7.23 0.12 2.02
CA LEU A 163 -6.29 1.18 2.38
C LEU A 163 -6.48 1.50 3.85
N GLU A 164 -5.43 1.26 4.64
CA GLU A 164 -5.40 1.59 6.05
C GLU A 164 -4.73 2.95 6.24
N PHE A 165 -5.38 3.84 6.98
CA PHE A 165 -4.87 5.17 7.29
C PHE A 165 -4.45 5.21 8.75
N VAL A 166 -3.36 5.93 9.02
CA VAL A 166 -2.81 6.13 10.37
C VAL A 166 -2.90 7.60 10.72
N GLU A 167 -3.47 7.88 11.89
CA GLU A 167 -3.57 9.21 12.45
C GLU A 167 -2.85 9.27 13.79
N ILE A 168 -1.97 10.26 13.97
CA ILE A 168 -1.26 10.48 15.23
C ILE A 168 -2.23 11.09 16.24
N GLU A 169 -2.30 10.50 17.42
CA GLU A 169 -3.07 11.07 18.51
C GLU A 169 -2.30 12.26 19.12
N PRO A 170 -2.95 13.40 19.34
CA PRO A 170 -2.31 14.51 20.02
C PRO A 170 -1.94 14.07 21.44
N THR A 171 -0.65 14.15 21.78
CA THR A 171 -0.22 13.98 23.16
C THR A 171 -0.76 15.16 23.95
N THR A 172 -1.72 14.92 24.84
CA THR A 172 -2.14 15.95 25.79
C THR A 172 -0.95 16.19 26.71
N ALA A 173 -0.20 17.28 26.48
CA ALA A 173 0.82 17.70 27.42
C ALA A 173 0.11 17.87 28.77
N ALA A 174 0.52 17.09 29.77
CA ALA A 174 0.05 17.30 31.13
C ALA A 174 0.42 18.74 31.50
N THR A 175 -0.58 19.59 31.64
CA THR A 175 -0.44 20.90 32.27
C THR A 175 -0.04 20.63 33.71
N THR A 176 1.26 20.67 33.99
CA THR A 176 1.82 20.73 35.35
C THR A 176 1.79 22.15 35.86
#